data_AF-I7JWL5-F1
#
_entry.id   AF-I7JWL5-F1
#
_cell.length_a   1.000
_cell.length_b   1.000
_cell.length_c   1.000
_cell.angle_alpha   90.00
_cell.angle_beta   90.00
_cell.angle_gamma   90.00
#
_symmetry.space_group_name_H-M   'P 1'
#
loop_
_entity.id
_entity.type
_entity.pdbx_description
1 polymer ?
#
loop_
_entity_poly.entity_id
_entity_poly.type
_entity_poly.pdbx_seq_one_letter_code
_entity_poly.pdbx_strand_id
1 'polypeptide(L)'
;MAEPDPLEAPARILAYRPAGWKIAATSIALVLAAAMAIGGALVPAEGDDATWNAVAGAFYAAALAIPAVYWLARTRGDARTLKLWAAGGDEPDSWRELAAEPERLRAADPESLPLLPKRRWGVVAALIVAALASAAAAVSQIELSPTGVPL
;
A
#
# COMPACT_ATOMS: atom_id res chain seq x y z
N MET A 1 -3.15 -15.99 -27.16
CA MET A 1 -3.35 -15.75 -25.72
C MET A 1 -2.64 -16.89 -25.01
N ALA A 2 -1.66 -16.60 -24.15
CA ALA A 2 -1.04 -17.65 -23.35
C ALA A 2 -2.09 -18.18 -22.37
N GLU A 3 -2.23 -19.50 -22.29
CA GLU A 3 -3.08 -20.16 -21.30
C GLU A 3 -2.59 -19.75 -19.90
N PRO A 4 -3.49 -19.31 -18.99
CA PRO A 4 -3.08 -18.92 -17.65
C PRO A 4 -2.47 -20.13 -16.93
N ASP A 5 -1.29 -19.94 -16.34
CA ASP A 5 -0.59 -20.98 -15.60
C ASP A 5 -1.52 -21.52 -14.48
N PRO A 6 -1.82 -22.83 -14.45
CA PRO A 6 -2.73 -23.42 -13.47
C PRO A 6 -2.27 -23.17 -12.01
N LEU A 7 -0.99 -22.92 -11.77
CA LEU A 7 -0.48 -22.62 -10.44
C LEU A 7 -0.64 -21.15 -10.04
N GLU A 8 -1.08 -20.28 -10.95
CA GLU A 8 -1.12 -18.84 -10.72
C GLU A 8 -2.21 -18.41 -9.73
N ALA A 9 -3.41 -18.99 -9.82
CA ALA A 9 -4.51 -18.69 -8.89
C ALA A 9 -4.17 -19.03 -7.43
N PRO A 10 -3.75 -20.26 -7.07
CA PRO A 10 -3.39 -20.60 -5.69
C PRO A 10 -2.18 -19.80 -5.20
N ALA A 11 -1.19 -19.54 -6.05
CA ALA A 11 -0.04 -18.71 -5.69
C ALA A 11 -0.45 -17.28 -5.32
N ARG A 12 -1.35 -16.65 -6.08
CA ARG A 12 -1.85 -15.29 -5.79
C ARG A 12 -2.67 -15.24 -4.49
N ILE A 13 -3.52 -16.25 -4.25
CA ILE A 13 -4.29 -16.35 -2.99
C ILE A 13 -3.34 -16.44 -1.79
N LEU A 14 -2.34 -17.32 -1.84
CA LEU A 14 -1.36 -17.46 -0.75
C LEU A 14 -0.53 -16.20 -0.53
N ALA A 15 -0.08 -15.55 -1.61
CA ALA A 15 0.73 -14.33 -1.52
C ALA A 15 -0.06 -13.13 -0.94
N TYR A 16 -1.33 -12.99 -1.33
CA TYR A 16 -2.17 -11.83 -1.00
C TYR A 16 -2.92 -11.97 0.32
N ARG A 17 -2.88 -13.16 0.93
CA ARG A 17 -3.42 -13.43 2.26
C ARG A 17 -3.07 -12.32 3.26
N PRO A 18 -4.07 -11.78 3.98
CA PRO A 18 -3.84 -10.91 5.12
C PRO A 18 -3.23 -11.74 6.27
N ALA A 19 -1.96 -11.49 6.56
CA ALA A 19 -1.29 -12.03 7.73
C ALA A 19 -1.35 -11.02 8.88
N GLY A 20 -1.34 -11.50 10.13
CA GLY A 20 -1.41 -10.63 11.31
C GLY A 20 -0.37 -9.52 11.31
N TRP A 21 0.88 -9.83 10.93
CA TRP A 21 1.95 -8.84 10.82
C TRP A 21 1.71 -7.80 9.72
N LYS A 22 1.08 -8.16 8.58
CA LYS A 22 0.74 -7.21 7.50
C LYS A 22 -0.33 -6.24 7.96
N ILE A 23 -1.31 -6.73 8.72
CA ILE A 23 -2.37 -5.89 9.33
C ILE A 23 -1.75 -4.94 10.34
N ALA A 24 -0.91 -5.44 11.25
CA ALA A 24 -0.23 -4.62 12.25
C ALA A 24 0.64 -3.53 11.60
N ALA A 25 1.46 -3.90 10.61
CA ALA A 25 2.30 -2.94 9.88
C ALA A 25 1.48 -1.86 9.16
N THR A 26 0.35 -2.25 8.54
CA THR A 26 -0.58 -1.31 7.88
C THR A 26 -1.19 -0.35 8.90
N SER A 27 -1.64 -0.85 10.05
CA SER A 27 -2.22 -0.02 11.12
C SER A 27 -1.20 0.97 11.69
N ILE A 28 0.02 0.50 11.97
CA ILE A 28 1.13 1.35 12.45
C ILE A 28 1.45 2.43 11.42
N ALA A 29 1.57 2.07 10.14
CA ALA A 29 1.84 3.02 9.06
C ALA A 29 0.75 4.11 8.95
N LEU A 30 -0.52 3.76 9.11
CA LEU A 30 -1.62 4.74 9.09
C LEU A 30 -1.60 5.67 10.30
N VAL A 31 -1.30 5.14 11.50
CA VAL A 31 -1.16 5.97 12.71
C VAL A 31 0.00 6.95 12.56
N LEU A 32 1.15 6.48 12.09
CA LEU A 32 2.31 7.32 11.82
C LEU A 32 2.01 8.36 10.73
N ALA A 33 1.31 7.98 9.67
CA ALA A 33 0.91 8.92 8.63
C ALA A 33 0.03 10.05 9.18
N ALA A 34 -0.96 9.70 10.01
CA ALA A 34 -1.81 10.69 10.67
C ALA A 34 -1.00 11.60 11.60
N ALA A 35 -0.07 11.03 12.38
CA ALA A 35 0.80 11.80 13.26
C ALA A 35 1.68 12.79 12.48
N MET A 36 2.23 12.40 11.33
CA MET A 36 3.05 13.28 10.49
C MET A 36 2.22 14.41 9.85
N ALA A 37 1.01 14.11 9.39
CA ALA A 37 0.11 15.11 8.83
C ALA A 37 -0.31 16.15 9.89
N ILE A 38 -0.65 15.68 11.10
CA ILE A 38 -1.04 16.54 12.22
C ILE A 38 0.16 17.36 12.72
N GLY A 39 1.31 16.70 12.90
CA GLY A 39 2.54 17.36 13.35
C GLY A 39 3.01 18.45 12.38
N GLY A 40 3.00 18.17 11.08
CA GLY A 40 3.35 19.17 10.07
C GLY A 40 2.39 20.35 9.99
N ALA A 41 1.11 20.17 10.38
CA ALA A 41 0.09 21.21 10.31
C ALA A 41 -0.06 22.03 11.61
N LEU A 42 0.26 21.45 12.77
CA LEU A 42 -0.04 22.04 14.08
C LEU A 42 1.20 22.43 14.90
N VAL A 43 2.40 21.99 14.52
CA VAL A 43 3.63 22.42 15.21
C VAL A 43 3.94 23.86 14.80
N PRO A 44 4.00 24.82 15.74
CA PRO A 44 4.35 26.18 15.42
C PRO A 44 5.78 26.22 14.87
N ALA A 45 5.92 26.77 13.68
CA ALA A 45 7.19 27.14 13.09
C ALA A 45 7.08 28.59 12.60
N GLU A 46 8.16 29.34 12.69
CA GLU A 46 8.19 30.75 12.33
C GLU A 46 8.60 30.92 10.86
N GLY A 47 7.89 31.77 10.11
CA GLY A 47 8.27 32.14 8.74
C GLY A 47 8.28 30.97 7.73
N ASP A 48 9.29 30.94 6.86
CA ASP A 48 9.43 29.96 5.76
C ASP A 48 9.52 28.50 6.27
N ASP A 49 9.90 28.29 7.52
CA ASP A 49 9.97 26.96 8.16
C ASP A 49 8.58 26.33 8.36
N ALA A 50 7.52 27.14 8.49
CA ALA A 50 6.15 26.64 8.63
C ALA A 50 5.64 25.98 7.35
N THR A 51 5.88 26.64 6.21
CA THR A 51 5.50 26.10 4.90
C THR A 51 6.27 24.82 4.61
N TRP A 52 7.57 24.79 4.92
CA TRP A 52 8.39 23.60 4.73
C TRP A 52 7.95 22.43 5.63
N ASN A 53 7.66 22.68 6.91
CA ASN A 53 7.18 21.64 7.83
C ASN A 53 5.84 21.05 7.41
N ALA A 54 4.92 21.88 6.91
CA ALA A 54 3.64 21.40 6.38
C ALA A 54 3.83 20.51 5.14
N VAL A 55 4.70 20.92 4.21
CA VAL A 55 5.03 20.14 3.00
C VAL A 55 5.70 18.82 3.36
N ALA A 56 6.70 18.84 4.25
CA ALA A 56 7.40 17.65 4.70
C ALA A 56 6.45 16.68 5.44
N GLY A 57 5.62 17.19 6.36
CA GLY A 57 4.63 16.41 7.08
C GLY A 57 3.62 15.74 6.14
N ALA A 58 3.11 16.48 5.16
CA ALA A 58 2.21 15.95 4.13
C ALA A 58 2.89 14.87 3.28
N PHE A 59 4.14 15.08 2.89
CA PHE A 59 4.93 14.12 2.13
C PHE A 59 5.12 12.79 2.90
N TYR A 60 5.62 12.85 4.14
CA TYR A 60 5.84 11.66 4.96
C TYR A 60 4.53 10.94 5.29
N ALA A 61 3.45 11.71 5.53
CA ALA A 61 2.13 11.14 5.69
C ALA A 61 1.68 10.37 4.44
N ALA A 62 1.82 10.95 3.25
CA ALA A 62 1.47 10.31 1.99
C ALA A 62 2.32 9.05 1.72
N ALA A 63 3.64 9.12 1.97
CA ALA A 63 4.56 8.00 1.76
C ALA A 63 4.20 6.75 2.59
N LEU A 64 3.61 6.96 3.78
CA LEU A 64 3.13 5.88 4.64
C LEU A 64 1.68 5.48 4.35
N ALA A 65 0.79 6.47 4.14
CA ALA A 65 -0.63 6.24 3.95
C ALA A 65 -0.94 5.56 2.60
N ILE A 66 -0.31 5.99 1.50
CA ILE A 66 -0.59 5.46 0.16
C ILE A 66 -0.40 3.93 0.09
N PRO A 67 0.76 3.35 0.45
CA PRO A 67 0.94 1.90 0.39
C PRO A 67 0.01 1.16 1.37
N ALA A 68 -0.24 1.73 2.55
CA ALA A 68 -1.13 1.13 3.56
C ALA A 68 -2.59 1.08 3.07
N VAL A 69 -3.12 2.21 2.59
CA VAL A 69 -4.48 2.32 2.03
C VAL A 69 -4.61 1.45 0.78
N TYR A 70 -3.61 1.45 -0.10
CA TYR A 70 -3.59 0.60 -1.29
C TYR A 70 -3.71 -0.88 -0.92
N TRP A 71 -2.90 -1.35 0.03
CA TRP A 71 -2.93 -2.73 0.48
C TRP A 71 -4.30 -3.09 1.08
N LEU A 72 -4.87 -2.21 1.91
CA LEU A 72 -6.18 -2.43 2.55
C LEU A 72 -7.31 -2.48 1.52
N ALA A 73 -7.32 -1.56 0.56
CA ALA A 73 -8.31 -1.50 -0.50
C ALA A 73 -8.27 -2.76 -1.37
N ARG A 74 -7.07 -3.21 -1.77
CA ARG A 74 -6.90 -4.45 -2.55
C ARG A 74 -7.33 -5.68 -1.76
N THR A 75 -6.91 -5.79 -0.51
CA THR A 75 -7.29 -6.91 0.36
C THR A 75 -8.81 -7.00 0.56
N ARG A 76 -9.51 -5.87 0.68
CA ARG A 76 -10.97 -5.84 0.74
C ARG A 76 -11.63 -6.28 -0.58
N GLY A 77 -11.10 -5.86 -1.72
CA GLY A 77 -11.56 -6.29 -3.04
C GLY A 77 -11.36 -7.79 -3.26
N ASP A 78 -10.18 -8.30 -2.90
CA ASP A 78 -9.85 -9.72 -2.98
C ASP A 78 -10.79 -10.54 -2.06
N ALA A 79 -11.08 -10.07 -0.84
CA ALA A 79 -12.03 -10.70 0.06
C ALA A 79 -13.46 -10.77 -0.51
N ARG A 80 -13.91 -9.73 -1.22
CA ARG A 80 -15.21 -9.75 -1.91
C ARG A 80 -15.23 -10.77 -3.04
N THR A 81 -14.14 -10.87 -3.80
CA THR A 81 -14.00 -11.83 -4.91
C THR A 81 -14.09 -13.26 -4.38
N LEU A 82 -13.36 -13.56 -3.30
CA LEU A 82 -13.41 -14.87 -2.66
C LEU A 82 -14.81 -15.19 -2.10
N LYS A 83 -15.48 -14.22 -1.47
CA LYS A 83 -16.85 -14.41 -0.97
C LYS A 83 -17.86 -14.70 -2.09
N LEU A 84 -17.76 -14.00 -3.21
CA LEU A 84 -18.64 -14.24 -4.36
C LEU A 84 -18.39 -15.62 -4.98
N TRP A 85 -17.14 -16.05 -5.01
CA TRP A 85 -16.77 -17.39 -5.44
C TRP A 85 -17.32 -18.46 -4.49
N ALA A 86 -17.11 -18.30 -3.17
CA ALA A 86 -17.57 -19.23 -2.16
C ALA A 86 -19.09 -19.31 -2.03
N ALA A 87 -19.81 -18.24 -2.38
CA ALA A 87 -21.28 -18.27 -2.45
C ALA A 87 -21.82 -19.19 -3.56
N GLY A 88 -20.95 -19.68 -4.46
CA GLY A 88 -21.29 -20.59 -5.55
C GLY A 88 -21.29 -22.09 -5.18
N GLY A 89 -20.86 -22.46 -3.97
CA GLY A 89 -20.72 -23.87 -3.54
C GLY A 89 -20.38 -24.02 -2.06
N ASP A 90 -19.65 -25.10 -1.72
CA ASP A 90 -19.27 -25.48 -0.34
C ASP A 90 -17.83 -25.04 -0.02
N GLU A 91 -17.39 -23.95 -0.63
CA GLU A 91 -16.03 -23.44 -0.54
C GLU A 91 -15.83 -22.51 0.66
N PRO A 92 -14.60 -22.41 1.19
CA PRO A 92 -14.31 -21.57 2.35
C PRO A 92 -14.67 -20.09 2.15
N ASP A 93 -15.42 -19.53 3.10
CA ASP A 93 -16.03 -18.19 3.02
C ASP A 93 -15.05 -17.06 3.34
N SER A 94 -13.92 -17.42 3.95
CA SER A 94 -12.97 -16.47 4.52
C SER A 94 -11.52 -16.82 4.27
N TRP A 95 -10.71 -15.77 4.26
CA TRP A 95 -9.25 -15.85 4.30
C TRP A 95 -8.71 -16.71 5.44
N ARG A 96 -9.46 -16.85 6.55
CA ARG A 96 -9.03 -17.63 7.71
C ARG A 96 -9.12 -19.12 7.44
N GLU A 97 -10.19 -19.57 6.82
CA GLU A 97 -10.40 -20.96 6.43
C GLU A 97 -9.41 -21.37 5.33
N LEU A 98 -9.26 -20.53 4.31
CA LEU A 98 -8.23 -20.71 3.27
C LEU A 98 -6.81 -20.73 3.83
N ALA A 99 -6.54 -19.98 4.90
CA ALA A 99 -5.23 -19.95 5.55
C ALA A 99 -4.96 -21.16 6.46
N ALA A 100 -6.01 -21.84 6.94
CA ALA A 100 -5.90 -23.02 7.78
C ALA A 100 -5.52 -24.27 6.96
N GLU A 101 -5.90 -24.31 5.67
CA GLU A 101 -5.68 -25.45 4.78
C GLU A 101 -4.93 -25.06 3.49
N PRO A 102 -3.69 -24.55 3.58
CA PRO A 102 -2.93 -24.13 2.39
C PRO A 102 -2.59 -25.30 1.45
N GLU A 103 -2.57 -26.54 1.94
CA GLU A 103 -2.38 -27.73 1.10
C GLU A 103 -3.62 -28.06 0.28
N ARG A 104 -4.83 -27.86 0.84
CA ARG A 104 -6.09 -28.00 0.10
C ARG A 104 -6.17 -27.02 -1.05
N LEU A 105 -5.69 -25.78 -0.86
CA LEU A 105 -5.57 -24.79 -1.93
C LEU A 105 -4.61 -25.20 -3.05
N ARG A 106 -3.55 -25.96 -2.75
CA ARG A 106 -2.60 -26.47 -3.76
C ARG A 106 -3.10 -27.72 -4.47
N ALA A 107 -3.96 -28.50 -3.80
CA ALA A 107 -4.58 -29.70 -4.34
C ALA A 107 -5.93 -29.43 -5.02
N ALA A 108 -6.52 -28.25 -4.81
CA ALA A 108 -7.74 -27.82 -5.48
C ALA A 108 -7.51 -27.69 -6.99
N ASP A 109 -8.56 -27.99 -7.76
CA ASP A 109 -8.52 -27.86 -9.21
C ASP A 109 -8.22 -26.39 -9.59
N PRO A 110 -7.09 -26.10 -10.25
CA PRO A 110 -6.70 -24.77 -10.70
C PRO A 110 -7.81 -23.97 -11.38
N GLU A 111 -8.62 -24.65 -12.20
CA GLU A 111 -9.69 -24.01 -12.97
C GLU A 111 -10.86 -23.59 -12.09
N SER A 112 -11.00 -24.20 -10.90
CA SER A 112 -12.05 -23.87 -9.95
C SER A 112 -11.74 -22.62 -9.12
N LEU A 113 -10.48 -22.18 -9.03
CA LEU A 113 -10.08 -21.10 -8.13
C LEU A 113 -10.24 -19.71 -8.75
N PRO A 114 -10.73 -18.71 -8.00
CA PRO A 114 -10.91 -17.38 -8.54
C PRO A 114 -9.54 -16.70 -8.72
N LEU A 115 -9.29 -16.22 -9.93
CA LEU A 115 -8.04 -15.52 -10.24
C LEU A 115 -8.05 -14.09 -9.69
N LEU A 116 -7.36 -13.86 -8.57
CA LEU A 116 -7.25 -12.53 -7.97
C LEU A 116 -6.46 -11.56 -8.87
N PRO A 117 -6.85 -10.28 -9.01
CA PRO A 117 -6.13 -9.32 -9.84
C PRO A 117 -4.68 -9.09 -9.40
N LYS A 118 -3.74 -8.95 -10.36
CA LYS A 118 -2.34 -8.61 -10.06
C LYS A 118 -2.24 -7.26 -9.35
N ARG A 119 -1.55 -7.24 -8.20
CA ARG A 119 -1.22 -6.00 -7.47
C ARG A 119 -0.12 -5.23 -8.20
N ARG A 120 -0.32 -3.93 -8.37
CA ARG A 120 0.56 -3.00 -9.09
C ARG A 120 1.50 -2.28 -8.12
N TRP A 121 2.24 -3.04 -7.32
CA TRP A 121 3.20 -2.47 -6.34
C TRP A 121 4.28 -1.63 -6.98
N GLY A 122 4.72 -1.98 -8.20
CA GLY A 122 5.67 -1.17 -8.97
C GLY A 122 5.17 0.26 -9.22
N VAL A 123 3.86 0.45 -9.45
CA VAL A 123 3.26 1.79 -9.61
C VAL A 123 3.30 2.56 -8.29
N VAL A 124 2.96 1.91 -7.18
CA VAL A 124 3.02 2.54 -5.85
C VAL A 124 4.45 2.95 -5.50
N ALA A 125 5.42 2.07 -5.73
CA ALA A 125 6.84 2.38 -5.52
C ALA A 125 7.31 3.53 -6.42
N ALA A 126 6.94 3.52 -7.71
CA ALA A 126 7.29 4.60 -8.64
C ALA A 126 6.73 5.96 -8.20
N LEU A 127 5.48 6.00 -7.69
CA LEU A 127 4.88 7.22 -7.17
C LEU A 127 5.63 7.75 -5.94
N ILE A 128 6.01 6.87 -5.02
CA ILE A 128 6.79 7.25 -3.83
C ILE A 128 8.17 7.77 -4.24
N VAL A 129 8.88 7.07 -5.13
CA VAL A 129 10.20 7.48 -5.63
C VAL A 129 10.13 8.80 -6.39
N ALA A 130 9.13 8.98 -7.26
CA ALA A 130 8.94 10.22 -8.00
C ALA A 130 8.68 11.41 -7.06
N ALA A 131 7.90 11.20 -6.00
CA ALA A 131 7.65 12.22 -4.99
C ALA A 131 8.91 12.55 -4.17
N LEU A 132 9.72 11.54 -3.79
CA LEU A 132 11.04 11.73 -3.16
C LEU A 132 11.99 12.53 -4.04
N ALA A 133 12.10 12.16 -5.32
CA ALA A 133 12.97 12.85 -6.27
C ALA A 133 12.53 14.31 -6.47
N SER A 134 11.22 14.58 -6.50
CA SER A 134 10.67 15.93 -6.62
C SER A 134 10.99 16.78 -5.38
N ALA A 135 10.87 16.21 -4.18
CA ALA A 135 11.24 16.88 -2.94
C ALA A 135 12.75 17.19 -2.87
N ALA A 136 13.60 16.22 -3.23
CA ALA A 136 15.05 16.42 -3.26
C ALA A 136 15.46 17.51 -4.25
N ALA A 137 14.87 17.51 -5.46
CA ALA A 137 15.14 18.55 -6.46
C ALA A 137 14.72 19.95 -5.97
N ALA A 138 13.59 20.07 -5.26
CA ALA A 138 13.16 21.35 -4.68
C ALA A 138 14.15 21.87 -3.64
N VAL A 139 14.70 21.01 -2.79
CA VAL A 139 15.74 21.39 -1.81
C VAL A 139 17.02 21.84 -2.50
N SER A 140 17.48 21.12 -3.53
CA SER A 140 18.70 21.51 -4.25
C SER A 140 18.56 22.84 -5.00
N GLN A 141 17.36 23.22 -5.44
CA GLN A 141 17.11 24.54 -6.05
C GLN A 141 17.16 25.68 -5.02
N ILE A 142 16.80 25.41 -3.76
CA ILE A 142 16.93 26.38 -2.66
C ILE A 142 18.41 26.61 -2.33
N GLU A 143 19.23 25.56 -2.27
CA GLU A 143 20.67 25.67 -1.97
C GLU A 143 21.49 26.35 -3.09
N LEU A 144 21.03 26.28 -4.34
CA LEU A 144 21.74 26.80 -5.52
C LEU A 144 21.32 28.22 -5.93
N SER A 145 20.58 28.95 -5.10
CA SER A 145 20.22 30.35 -5.37
C SER A 145 21.12 31.32 -4.56
N PRO A 146 22.33 31.67 -5.03
CA PRO A 146 23.20 32.62 -4.36
C PRO A 146 22.84 34.07 -4.73
N THR A 147 21.65 34.54 -4.37
CA THR A 147 21.27 35.98 -4.35
C THR A 147 19.96 36.13 -3.58
N GLY A 148 19.75 36.93 -2.54
CA GLY A 148 20.49 38.03 -1.87
C GLY A 148 19.49 38.63 -0.84
N VAL A 149 19.83 39.30 0.24
CA VAL A 149 20.98 40.10 0.68
C VAL A 149 20.92 40.11 2.22
N PRO A 150 22.04 40.02 2.97
CA PRO A 150 22.04 40.46 4.36
C PRO A 150 22.02 42.00 4.39
N LEU A 151 20.89 42.57 4.82
CA LEU A 151 20.82 43.89 5.46
C LEU A 151 19.94 43.77 6.70
#